data_AF-A0A964HZE3-F1
#
_entry.id   AF-A0A964HZE3-F1
#
_cell.length_a   1.000
_cell.length_b   1.000
_cell.length_c   1.000
_cell.angle_alpha   90.00
_cell.angle_beta   90.00
_cell.angle_gamma   90.00
#
_symmetry.space_group_name_H-M   'P 1'
#
loop_
_entity.id
_entity.type
_entity.pdbx_description
1 polymer ?
#
loop_
_entity_poly.entity_id
_entity_poly.type
_entity_poly.pdbx_seq_one_letter_code
_entity_poly.pdbx_strand_id
1 'polypeptide(L)'
;IDHVVALSNAWQTGAFQFTDEIRLQFANDPLNLLAVSASLNRQKGDGDAATWLPPTKSYRCQYVARQIAVKKKYGLWLTKPEKVAMSMLLAKCPKEEIPTA
;
A
#
# COMPACT_ATOMS: atom_id res chain seq x y z
N ILE A 1 5.58 -6.02 -12.10
CA ILE A 1 5.02 -4.81 -11.45
C ILE A 1 4.29 -5.27 -10.19
N ASP A 2 4.54 -4.63 -9.06
CA ASP A 2 3.81 -4.84 -7.79
C ASP A 2 2.74 -3.75 -7.64
N HIS A 3 1.61 -4.14 -7.04
CA HIS A 3 0.62 -3.21 -6.53
C HIS A 3 0.94 -2.89 -5.07
N VAL A 4 1.36 -1.65 -4.80
CA VAL A 4 1.78 -1.17 -3.48
C VAL A 4 0.71 -1.48 -2.41
N VAL A 5 -0.57 -1.29 -2.76
CA VAL A 5 -1.71 -1.93 -2.09
C VAL A 5 -2.18 -3.08 -2.98
N ALA A 6 -2.03 -4.32 -2.51
CA ALA A 6 -2.42 -5.51 -3.27
C ALA A 6 -3.91 -5.49 -3.62
N LEU A 7 -4.27 -6.01 -4.79
CA LEU A 7 -5.67 -6.06 -5.25
C LEU A 7 -6.58 -6.85 -4.28
N SER A 8 -6.10 -7.98 -3.75
CA SER A 8 -6.81 -8.77 -2.73
C SER A 8 -6.99 -7.98 -1.42
N ASN A 9 -5.95 -7.27 -0.95
CA ASN A 9 -6.05 -6.42 0.25
C ASN A 9 -7.06 -5.28 0.04
N ALA A 10 -7.01 -4.62 -1.12
CA ALA A 10 -7.96 -3.56 -1.47
C ALA A 10 -9.39 -4.10 -1.50
N TRP A 11 -9.61 -5.29 -2.05
CA TRP A 11 -10.93 -5.94 -2.02
C TRP A 11 -11.45 -6.09 -0.60
N GLN A 12 -10.63 -6.62 0.32
CA GLN A 12 -11.00 -6.80 1.73
C GLN A 12 -11.21 -5.47 2.48
N THR A 13 -10.68 -4.37 1.95
CA THR A 13 -10.65 -3.06 2.62
C THR A 13 -11.45 -1.95 1.91
N GLY A 14 -12.33 -2.32 0.98
CA GLY A 14 -13.33 -1.41 0.41
C GLY A 14 -13.55 -1.52 -1.09
N ALA A 15 -12.60 -2.07 -1.85
CA ALA A 15 -12.69 -2.14 -3.31
C ALA A 15 -13.81 -3.06 -3.82
N PHE A 16 -14.41 -3.88 -2.96
CA PHE A 16 -15.63 -4.63 -3.32
C PHE A 16 -16.79 -3.69 -3.71
N GLN A 17 -16.80 -2.45 -3.21
CA GLN A 17 -17.82 -1.44 -3.50
C GLN A 17 -17.53 -0.64 -4.78
N PHE A 18 -16.33 -0.79 -5.36
CA PHE A 18 -15.95 -0.05 -6.56
C PHE A 18 -16.75 -0.52 -7.78
N THR A 19 -17.06 0.43 -8.67
CA THR A 19 -17.45 0.12 -10.03
C THR A 19 -16.25 -0.44 -10.81
N ASP A 20 -16.49 -1.07 -11.94
CA ASP A 20 -15.41 -1.64 -12.74
C ASP A 20 -14.45 -0.56 -13.28
N GLU A 21 -14.94 0.65 -13.54
CA GLU A 21 -14.12 1.79 -13.92
C GLU A 21 -13.14 2.19 -12.80
N ILE A 22 -13.63 2.27 -11.56
CA ILE A 22 -12.78 2.60 -10.40
C ILE A 22 -11.78 1.47 -10.12
N ARG A 23 -12.17 0.20 -10.28
CA ARG A 23 -11.25 -0.95 -10.15
C ARG A 23 -10.14 -0.90 -11.19
N LEU A 24 -10.48 -0.58 -12.44
CA LEU A 24 -9.50 -0.45 -13.53
C LEU A 24 -8.54 0.72 -13.26
N GLN A 25 -9.04 1.85 -12.79
CA GLN A 25 -8.20 2.99 -12.39
C GLN A 25 -7.26 2.61 -11.24
N PHE A 26 -7.77 1.97 -10.19
CA PHE A 26 -6.97 1.49 -9.05
C PHE A 26 -5.86 0.51 -9.46
N ALA A 27 -6.18 -0.41 -10.37
CA ALA A 27 -5.23 -1.40 -10.86
C ALA A 27 -4.13 -0.81 -11.76
N ASN A 28 -4.36 0.36 -12.37
CA ASN A 28 -3.43 0.99 -13.30
C ASN A 28 -2.84 2.32 -12.80
N ASP A 29 -3.19 2.78 -11.59
CA ASP A 29 -2.67 4.03 -11.04
C ASP A 29 -1.15 3.94 -10.83
N PRO A 30 -0.34 4.83 -11.44
CA PRO A 30 1.08 4.91 -11.18
C PRO A 30 1.42 5.04 -9.69
N LEU A 31 0.57 5.67 -8.87
CA LEU A 31 0.74 5.72 -7.42
C LEU A 31 0.64 4.34 -6.77
N ASN A 32 -0.12 3.41 -7.34
CA ASN A 32 -0.23 2.03 -6.88
C ASN A 32 0.75 1.07 -7.57
N LEU A 33 1.43 1.45 -8.66
CA LEU A 33 2.34 0.56 -9.40
C LEU A 33 3.82 0.80 -9.08
N LEU A 34 4.54 -0.27 -8.72
CA LEU A 34 5.98 -0.23 -8.46
C LEU A 34 6.73 -1.32 -9.24
N ALA A 35 7.81 -0.94 -9.92
CA ALA A 35 8.72 -1.90 -10.53
C ALA A 35 9.58 -2.57 -9.44
N VAL A 36 9.43 -3.88 -9.28
CA VAL A 36 10.17 -4.70 -8.30
C VAL A 36 10.59 -6.02 -8.92
N SER A 37 11.52 -6.72 -8.28
CA SER A 37 11.86 -8.09 -8.66
C SER A 37 10.66 -9.03 -8.45
N ALA A 38 10.56 -10.05 -9.30
CA ALA A 38 9.48 -11.04 -9.19
C ALA A 38 9.51 -11.80 -7.85
N SER A 39 10.69 -12.00 -7.24
CA SER A 39 10.83 -12.64 -5.94
C SER A 39 10.25 -11.79 -4.80
N LEU A 40 10.49 -10.48 -4.80
CA LEU A 40 9.92 -9.57 -3.81
C LEU A 40 8.40 -9.49 -3.93
N ASN A 41 7.88 -9.41 -5.15
CA ASN A 41 6.43 -9.44 -5.39
C ASN A 41 5.78 -10.72 -4.85
N ARG A 42 6.41 -11.88 -5.08
CA ARG A 42 5.93 -13.17 -4.53
C ARG A 42 6.02 -13.25 -3.00
N GLN A 43 7.08 -12.71 -2.40
CA GLN A 43 7.22 -12.67 -0.94
C GLN A 43 6.14 -11.81 -0.28
N LYS A 44 5.78 -10.67 -0.91
CA LYS A 44 4.73 -9.80 -0.43
C LYS A 44 3.35 -10.46 -0.49
N GLY A 45 3.02 -11.10 -1.62
CA GLY A 45 1.69 -11.65 -1.86
C GLY A 45 0.60 -10.58 -1.73
N ASP A 46 -0.45 -10.88 -0.98
CA ASP A 46 -1.52 -9.94 -0.62
C ASP A 46 -1.36 -9.29 0.76
N GLY A 47 -0.17 -9.37 1.34
CA GLY A 47 0.14 -8.79 2.64
C GLY A 47 0.00 -7.27 2.71
N ASP A 48 -0.40 -6.79 3.89
CA ASP A 48 -0.45 -5.38 4.24
C ASP A 48 0.83 -4.98 5.03
N ALA A 49 0.89 -3.73 5.49
CA ALA A 49 2.04 -3.22 6.24
C ALA A 49 2.28 -3.93 7.58
N ALA A 50 1.31 -4.69 8.10
CA ALA A 50 1.48 -5.48 9.32
C ALA A 50 2.09 -6.86 9.05
N THR A 51 1.86 -7.45 7.88
CA THR A 51 2.35 -8.80 7.55
C THR A 51 3.62 -8.78 6.71
N TRP A 52 3.85 -7.73 5.91
CA TRP A 52 5.04 -7.62 5.08
C TRP A 52 5.52 -6.17 4.91
N LEU A 53 6.85 -5.99 4.93
CA LEU A 53 7.52 -4.74 4.58
C LEU A 53 8.75 -5.04 3.73
N PRO A 54 9.15 -4.13 2.81
CA PRO A 54 10.35 -4.31 2.00
C PRO A 54 11.58 -4.63 2.86
N PRO A 55 12.48 -5.52 2.43
CA PRO A 55 13.70 -5.84 3.19
C PRO A 55 14.63 -4.62 3.34
N THR A 56 14.60 -3.71 2.38
CA THR A 56 15.31 -2.42 2.42
C THR A 56 14.70 -1.49 3.48
N LYS A 57 15.27 -1.48 4.69
CA LYS A 57 14.74 -0.72 5.84
C LYS A 57 14.61 0.78 5.58
N SER A 58 15.56 1.38 4.86
CA SER A 58 15.55 2.81 4.52
C SER A 58 14.37 3.21 3.62
N TYR A 59 13.81 2.27 2.86
CA TYR A 59 12.69 2.51 1.94
C TYR A 59 11.31 2.34 2.60
N ARG A 60 11.23 1.78 3.80
CA ARG A 60 9.94 1.38 4.40
C ARG A 60 9.03 2.56 4.70
N CYS A 61 9.58 3.72 5.09
CA CYS A 61 8.79 4.92 5.37
C CYS A 61 8.09 5.41 4.10
N GLN A 62 8.84 5.63 3.02
CA GLN A 62 8.30 5.97 1.71
C GLN A 62 7.28 4.94 1.21
N TYR A 63 7.54 3.65 1.40
CA TYR A 63 6.61 2.59 1.02
C TYR A 63 5.27 2.68 1.77
N VAL A 64 5.31 2.86 3.09
CA VAL A 64 4.09 3.01 3.91
C VAL A 64 3.37 4.33 3.62
N ALA A 65 4.09 5.43 3.46
CA ALA A 65 3.50 6.71 3.09
C ALA A 65 2.75 6.61 1.75
N ARG A 66 3.32 5.88 0.78
CA ARG A 66 2.68 5.58 -0.49
C ARG A 66 1.45 4.69 -0.35
N GLN A 67 1.48 3.66 0.50
CA GLN A 67 0.29 2.85 0.82
C GLN A 67 -0.84 3.72 1.40
N ILE A 68 -0.53 4.63 2.33
CA ILE A 68 -1.50 5.58 2.89
C ILE A 68 -2.07 6.49 1.80
N ALA A 69 -1.23 7.01 0.91
CA ALA A 69 -1.67 7.85 -0.20
C ALA A 69 -2.67 7.11 -1.12
N VAL A 70 -2.35 5.87 -1.52
CA VAL A 70 -3.26 5.03 -2.31
C VAL A 70 -4.56 4.77 -1.57
N LYS A 71 -4.50 4.30 -0.31
CA LYS A 71 -5.70 3.98 0.46
C LYS A 71 -6.59 5.20 0.68
N LYS A 72 -5.99 6.37 0.92
CA LYS A 72 -6.71 7.64 1.03
C LYS A 72 -7.38 8.02 -0.29
N LYS A 73 -6.66 7.95 -1.43
CA LYS A 73 -7.17 8.29 -2.76
C LYS A 73 -8.41 7.47 -3.12
N TYR A 74 -8.40 6.19 -2.79
CA TYR A 74 -9.45 5.24 -3.16
C TYR A 74 -10.46 4.93 -2.04
N GLY A 75 -10.38 5.61 -0.89
CA GLY A 75 -11.31 5.39 0.23
C GLY A 75 -11.23 3.99 0.86
N LEU A 76 -10.06 3.34 0.78
CA LEU A 76 -9.80 2.04 1.42
C LEU A 76 -9.48 2.23 2.90
N TRP A 77 -10.02 1.38 3.77
CA TRP A 77 -9.70 1.44 5.19
C TRP A 77 -8.42 0.68 5.55
N LEU A 78 -7.88 1.02 6.73
CA LEU A 78 -6.79 0.28 7.35
C LEU A 78 -7.36 -0.72 8.34
N THR A 79 -6.81 -1.93 8.35
CA THR A 79 -7.06 -2.85 9.47
C THR A 79 -6.40 -2.29 10.73
N LYS A 80 -6.86 -2.72 11.92
CA LYS A 80 -6.25 -2.28 13.19
C LYS A 80 -4.75 -2.65 13.26
N PRO A 81 -4.32 -3.88 12.91
CA PRO A 81 -2.89 -4.23 12.84
C PRO A 81 -2.12 -3.36 11.85
N GLU A 82 -2.65 -3.15 10.64
CA GLU A 82 -2.02 -2.33 9.60
C GLU A 82 -1.80 -0.90 10.10
N LYS A 83 -2.83 -0.27 10.68
CA LYS A 83 -2.73 1.09 11.22
C LYS A 83 -1.66 1.20 12.31
N VAL A 84 -1.55 0.21 13.20
CA VAL A 84 -0.53 0.19 14.25
C VAL A 84 0.87 0.07 13.65
N ALA A 85 1.07 -0.87 12.72
CA ALA A 85 2.35 -1.07 12.05
C ALA A 85 2.81 0.19 11.29
N MET A 86 1.91 0.81 10.53
CA MET A 86 2.18 2.04 9.80
C MET A 86 2.55 3.19 10.76
N SER A 87 1.79 3.36 11.85
CA SER A 87 2.04 4.42 12.83
C SER A 87 3.39 4.24 13.54
N MET A 88 3.72 3.02 13.96
CA MET A 88 5.00 2.71 14.62
C MET A 88 6.20 2.93 13.70
N LEU A 89 6.03 2.68 12.39
CA LEU A 89 7.08 2.91 11.42
C LEU A 89 7.26 4.41 11.17
N LEU A 90 6.17 5.14 10.90
CA LEU A 90 6.22 6.57 10.59
C LEU A 90 6.71 7.42 11.77
N ALA A 91 6.48 6.98 13.01
CA ALA A 91 7.07 7.62 14.20
C ALA A 91 8.61 7.67 14.16
N LYS A 92 9.27 6.80 13.38
CA LYS A 92 10.73 6.76 13.20
C LYS A 92 11.23 7.64 12.05
N CYS A 93 10.32 8.22 11.27
CA CYS A 93 10.60 9.05 10.11
C CYS A 93 9.65 10.26 10.06
N PRO A 94 9.77 11.20 11.02
CA PRO A 94 8.84 12.32 11.18
C PRO A 94 8.85 13.33 10.03
N LYS A 95 9.81 13.23 9.10
CA LYS A 95 9.91 14.06 7.90
C LYS A 95 9.34 13.39 6.64
N GLU A 96 8.85 12.16 6.75
CA GLU A 96 8.26 11.46 5.61
C GLU A 96 6.92 12.12 5.25
N GLU A 97 6.82 12.57 4.01
CA GLU A 97 5.60 13.17 3.48
C GLU A 97 4.75 12.10 2.79
N ILE A 98 3.43 12.23 2.91
CA ILE A 98 2.51 11.38 2.16
C ILE A 98 2.47 11.92 0.72
N PRO A 99 2.84 11.13 -0.30
CA PRO A 99 2.78 11.58 -1.68
C PRO A 99 1.38 12.08 -2.05
N THR A 100 1.30 13.22 -2.72
CA THR A 100 0.05 13.71 -3.29
C THR A 100 -0.34 12.87 -4.50
N ALA A 101 -1.64 12.57 -4.58
CA ALA A 101 -2.28 11.71 -5.57
C ALA A 101 -2.45 12.35 -6.95
#